data_AF-A0A7W8YNK4-F1
#
_entry.id   AF-A0A7W8YNK4-F1
#
_cell.length_a   1.000
_cell.length_b   1.000
_cell.length_c   1.000
_cell.angle_alpha   90.00
_cell.angle_beta   90.00
_cell.angle_gamma   90.00
#
_symmetry.space_group_name_H-M   'P 1'
#
loop_
_entity.id
_entity.type
_entity.pdbx_description
1 polymer ?
#
loop_
_entity_poly.entity_id
_entity_poly.type
_entity_poly.pdbx_seq_one_letter_code
_entity_poly.pdbx_strand_id
1 'polypeptide(L)' 'MTNHIAPVPLEKAYRLLNHGPSVLVSARHGGVDNVMAAAWACALDLLISADLHLPA' A
#
# COMPACT_ATOMS: atom_id res chain seq x y z
N MET A 1 28.16 18.54 -6.04
CA MET A 1 27.29 17.40 -5.68
C MET A 1 25.87 17.95 -5.52
N THR A 2 24.97 17.86 -6.53
CA THR A 2 23.50 18.11 -6.42
C THR A 2 22.75 18.25 -7.77
N ASN A 3 23.37 18.15 -8.95
CA ASN A 3 22.68 18.47 -10.23
C ASN A 3 21.56 17.50 -10.67
N HIS A 4 21.24 16.48 -9.88
CA HIS A 4 20.21 15.47 -10.17
C HIS A 4 19.03 15.47 -9.17
N ILE A 5 19.05 16.33 -8.15
CA ILE A 5 17.95 16.44 -7.18
C ILE A 5 17.24 17.77 -7.42
N ALA A 6 15.97 17.70 -7.83
CA ALA A 6 15.12 18.86 -8.03
C ALA A 6 14.09 18.96 -6.89
N PRO A 7 13.77 20.17 -6.39
CA PRO A 7 12.71 20.35 -5.40
C PRO A 7 11.35 19.96 -5.98
N VAL A 8 10.51 19.36 -5.16
CA VAL A 8 9.11 19.06 -5.49
C VAL A 8 8.21 19.96 -4.64
N PRO A 9 7.33 20.77 -5.26
CA PRO A 9 6.32 21.54 -4.53
C PRO A 9 5.47 20.61 -3.65
N LEU A 10 5.13 21.06 -2.44
CA LEU A 10 4.49 20.21 -1.44
C LEU A 10 3.13 19.68 -1.92
N GLU A 11 2.36 20.48 -2.65
CA GLU A 11 1.09 20.09 -3.26
C GLU A 11 1.23 19.00 -4.33
N LYS A 12 2.47 18.75 -4.79
CA LYS A 12 2.83 17.70 -5.76
C LYS A 12 3.64 16.57 -5.14
N ALA A 13 3.68 16.45 -3.81
CA ALA A 13 4.42 15.40 -3.11
C ALA A 13 4.02 13.98 -3.57
N TYR A 14 2.79 13.78 -4.06
CA TYR A 14 2.34 12.51 -4.63
C TYR A 14 3.21 12.01 -5.80
N ARG A 15 3.93 12.89 -6.51
CA ARG A 15 4.88 12.51 -7.58
C ARG A 15 6.10 11.74 -7.06
N LEU A 16 6.38 11.83 -5.76
CA LEU A 16 7.46 11.10 -5.11
C LEU A 16 7.07 9.66 -4.76
N LEU A 17 5.78 9.33 -4.86
CA LEU A 17 5.26 8.01 -4.57
C LEU A 17 5.11 7.21 -5.86
N ASN A 18 5.62 5.97 -5.87
CA ASN A 18 5.34 5.05 -6.95
C ASN A 18 3.88 4.59 -6.86
N HIS A 19 3.10 4.80 -7.92
CA HIS A 19 1.79 4.16 -8.03
C HIS A 19 2.00 2.69 -8.43
N GLY A 20 1.62 1.78 -7.54
CA GLY A 20 1.61 0.34 -7.82
C GLY A 20 0.36 -0.08 -8.60
N PRO A 21 0.17 -1.39 -8.84
CA PRO A 21 -1.08 -1.90 -9.38
C PRO A 21 -2.26 -1.46 -8.50
N SER A 22 -3.35 -1.04 -9.13
CA SER A 22 -4.56 -0.66 -8.41
C SER A 22 -5.30 -1.90 -7.91
N VAL A 23 -5.63 -1.92 -6.62
CA VAL A 23 -6.45 -2.96 -5.99
C VAL A 23 -7.84 -2.40 -5.64
N LEU A 24 -8.82 -3.29 -5.44
CA LEU A 24 -10.12 -2.94 -4.88
C LEU A 24 -10.18 -3.35 -3.41
N VAL A 25 -10.42 -2.38 -2.53
CA VAL A 25 -10.63 -2.60 -1.10
C VAL A 25 -12.12 -2.64 -0.82
N SER A 26 -12.63 -3.78 -0.33
CA SER A 26 -14.02 -3.93 0.08
C SER A 26 -14.19 -3.81 1.59
N ALA A 27 -15.30 -3.23 2.05
CA ALA A 27 -15.68 -3.23 3.47
C ALA A 27 -17.21 -3.28 3.63
N ARG A 28 -17.68 -3.75 4.79
CA ARG A 28 -19.09 -3.78 5.16
C ARG A 28 -19.31 -3.16 6.53
N HIS A 29 -20.34 -2.32 6.65
CA HIS A 29 -20.77 -1.77 7.94
C HIS A 29 -22.27 -1.43 7.92
N GLY A 30 -23.00 -1.73 9.00
CA GLY A 30 -24.42 -1.42 9.09
C GLY A 30 -25.29 -2.07 8.00
N GLY A 31 -24.87 -3.21 7.45
CA GLY A 31 -25.56 -3.87 6.34
C GLY A 31 -25.27 -3.27 4.96
N VAL A 32 -24.39 -2.29 4.86
CA VAL A 32 -23.96 -1.69 3.60
C VAL A 32 -22.59 -2.24 3.20
N ASP A 33 -22.50 -2.77 1.98
CA ASP A 33 -21.26 -3.18 1.34
C ASP A 33 -20.70 -2.05 0.46
N ASN A 34 -19.39 -1.83 0.47
CA ASN A 34 -18.74 -0.79 -0.33
C ASN A 34 -17.39 -1.27 -0.90
N VAL A 35 -16.94 -0.61 -1.97
CA VAL A 35 -15.63 -0.83 -2.60
C VAL A 35 -14.91 0.49 -2.89
N MET A 36 -13.58 0.50 -2.82
CA MET A 36 -12.74 1.65 -3.16
C MET A 36 -11.49 1.19 -3.94
N ALA A 37 -11.13 1.92 -4.99
CA ALA A 37 -9.86 1.69 -5.67
C ALA A 37 -8.70 2.28 -4.85
N ALA A 38 -7.62 1.50 -4.66
CA ALA A 38 -6.42 1.92 -3.95
C ALA A 38 -5.17 1.56 -4.77
N ALA A 39 -4.38 2.57 -5.15
CA ALA A 39 -3.11 2.37 -5.87
C ALA A 39 -1.88 2.35 -4.94
N TRP A 40 -2.07 2.67 -3.66
CA TRP A 40 -1.02 2.69 -2.65
C TRP A 40 -1.18 1.49 -1.73
N ALA A 41 -0.99 0.31 -2.31
CA ALA A 41 -0.97 -0.95 -1.60
C ALA A 41 0.29 -1.72 -2.01
N CYS A 42 0.90 -2.41 -1.06
CA CYS A 42 1.95 -3.39 -1.29
C CYS A 42 1.75 -4.59 -0.37
N ALA A 43 2.27 -5.75 -0.77
CA ALA A 43 2.40 -6.87 0.14
C ALA A 43 3.42 -6.51 1.22
N LEU A 44 3.02 -6.59 2.49
CA LEU A 44 3.91 -6.32 3.63
C LEU A 44 4.60 -7.59 4.11
N ASP A 45 3.86 -8.69 4.16
CA ASP A 45 4.33 -10.00 4.59
C ASP A 45 3.67 -11.09 3.73
N LEU A 46 4.41 -12.16 3.46
CA LEU A 46 3.97 -13.33 2.71
C LEU A 46 3.89 -14.58 3.61
N LEU A 47 4.52 -14.53 4.78
CA LEU A 47 4.51 -15.61 5.76
C LEU A 47 3.76 -15.12 6.99
N ILE A 48 2.45 -15.37 7.01
CA ILE A 48 1.75 -15.36 8.30
C ILE A 48 2.44 -16.45 9.11
N SER A 49 3.09 -16.08 10.21
CA SER A 49 3.50 -17.07 11.21
C SER A 49 2.22 -17.73 11.71
N ALA A 50 1.78 -18.79 11.04
CA ALA A 50 1.22 -19.91 11.76
C ALA A 50 2.25 -20.22 12.84
N ASP A 51 1.79 -20.38 14.07
CA ASP A 51 2.54 -21.08 15.11
C ASP A 51 3.03 -22.42 14.53
N LEU A 52 4.16 -22.42 13.82
CA LEU A 52 4.96 -23.60 13.60
C LEU A 52 5.70 -23.81 14.92
N HIS A 53 4.95 -24.33 15.90
CA HIS A 53 5.51 -25.33 16.79
C HIS A 53 5.88 -26.53 15.91
N LEU A 54 6.95 -26.38 15.11
CA LEU A 54 7.66 -27.51 14.51
C LEU A 54 8.38 -28.20 15.66
N PRO A 55 8.01 -29.44 16.04
CA PRO A 55 8.90 -30.22 16.87
C PRO A 55 10.16 -30.54 16.06
N ALA A 56 11.31 -30.44 16.74
CA ALA A 56 12.59 -30.96 16.27
C ALA A 56 12.53 -32.47 16.00
#